data_AF-A0A645H4A8-F1
#
_entry.id   AF-A0A645H4A8-F1
#
_cell.length_a   1.000
_cell.length_b   1.000
_cell.length_c   1.000
_cell.angle_alpha   90.00
_cell.angle_beta   90.00
_cell.angle_gamma   90.00
#
_symmetry.space_group_name_H-M   'P 1'
#
loop_
_entity.id
_entity.type
_entity.pdbx_description
1 polymer ?
#
loop_
_entity_poly.entity_id
_entity_poly.type
_entity_poly.pdbx_seq_one_letter_code
_entity_poly.pdbx_strand_id
1 'polypeptide(L)' 'MGDNSVEVEVKVILSYGTFIPDVAGSIQETVIDEIGKITGMNVPRIDVIVVDLEAEKEEENQENEEEDEDPQK' A
#
# COMPACT_ATOMS: atom_id res chain seq x y z
N MET A 1 -20.16 22.45 1.27
CA MET A 1 -19.01 21.55 1.08
C MET A 1 -18.73 20.99 2.46
N GLY A 2 -18.95 19.70 2.69
CA GLY A 2 -18.87 19.13 4.04
C GLY A 2 -17.41 19.02 4.46
N ASP A 3 -17.06 19.62 5.61
CA ASP A 3 -15.68 19.79 6.11
C ASP A 3 -14.92 18.48 6.47
N ASN A 4 -15.43 17.31 6.05
CA ASN A 4 -14.93 15.99 6.43
C ASN A 4 -14.63 15.08 5.23
N SER A 5 -14.33 15.65 4.06
CA SER A 5 -13.96 14.88 2.86
C SER A 5 -12.46 14.87 2.62
N VAL A 6 -11.88 13.70 2.36
CA VAL A 6 -10.45 13.52 2.03
C VAL A 6 -10.31 12.89 0.66
N GLU A 7 -9.39 13.41 -0.16
CA GLU A 7 -9.00 12.83 -1.44
C GLU A 7 -7.68 12.07 -1.27
N VAL A 8 -7.57 10.88 -1.87
CA VAL A 8 -6.40 10.00 -1.68
C VAL A 8 -5.84 9.58 -3.04
N GLU A 9 -4.53 9.72 -3.21
CA GLU A 9 -3.77 9.18 -4.33
C GLU A 9 -2.85 8.07 -3.83
N VAL A 10 -2.90 6.89 -4.45
CA VAL A 10 -2.07 5.75 -4.09
C VAL A 10 -1.23 5.33 -5.28
N LYS A 11 0.08 5.26 -5.09
CA LYS A 11 1.03 4.75 -6.09
C LYS A 11 1.44 3.34 -5.74
N VAL A 12 1.24 2.42 -6.68
CA VAL A 12 1.55 1.00 -6.48
C VAL A 12 2.45 0.47 -7.58
N ILE A 13 3.30 -0.47 -7.20
CA ILE A 13 4.03 -1.35 -8.11
C ILE A 13 3.33 -2.70 -7.98
N LEU A 14 2.96 -3.31 -9.11
CA LEU A 14 2.20 -4.56 -9.11
C LEU A 14 3.05 -5.71 -9.64
N SER A 15 2.80 -6.91 -9.13
CA SER A 15 3.45 -8.11 -9.63
C SER A 15 2.92 -8.49 -11.02
N TYR A 16 3.81 -8.92 -11.91
CA TYR A 16 3.45 -9.42 -13.23
C TYR A 16 2.51 -10.62 -13.14
N GLY A 17 1.46 -10.66 -13.97
CA GLY A 17 0.43 -11.69 -13.93
C GLY A 17 -0.80 -11.34 -13.07
N THR A 18 -0.76 -10.20 -12.36
CA THR A 18 -1.89 -9.69 -11.57
C THR A 18 -2.96 -9.03 -12.45
N PHE A 19 -4.23 -9.23 -12.09
CA PHE A 19 -5.34 -8.49 -12.71
C PHE A 19 -5.51 -7.12 -12.05
N ILE A 20 -5.03 -6.08 -12.72
CA ILE A 20 -5.01 -4.69 -12.21
C ILE A 20 -6.39 -4.24 -11.70
N PRO A 21 -7.52 -4.48 -12.38
CA PRO A 21 -8.83 -4.05 -11.89
C PRO A 21 -9.22 -4.66 -10.53
N ASP A 22 -8.87 -5.92 -10.28
CA ASP A 22 -9.22 -6.59 -9.02
C ASP A 22 -8.42 -5.99 -7.85
N VAL A 23 -7.13 -5.77 -8.06
CA VAL A 23 -6.25 -5.18 -7.04
C VAL A 23 -6.60 -3.71 -6.80
N ALA A 24 -6.85 -2.94 -7.86
CA ALA A 24 -7.30 -1.56 -7.73
C ALA A 24 -8.62 -1.45 -6.96
N GLY A 25 -9.60 -2.31 -7.25
CA GLY A 25 -10.87 -2.37 -6.51
C GLY A 25 -10.65 -2.69 -5.04
N SER A 26 -9.81 -3.68 -4.74
CA SER A 26 -9.46 -4.08 -3.37
C SER A 26 -8.79 -2.95 -2.60
N ILE A 27 -7.86 -2.23 -3.23
CA ILE A 27 -7.18 -1.06 -2.63
C ILE A 27 -8.20 0.04 -2.33
N GLN A 28 -9.06 0.37 -3.30
CA GLN A 28 -10.07 1.41 -3.12
C GLN A 28 -11.00 1.11 -1.95
N GLU A 29 -11.57 -0.10 -1.91
CA GLU A 29 -12.47 -0.51 -0.83
C GLU A 29 -11.77 -0.48 0.53
N THR A 30 -10.59 -1.08 0.62
CA THR A 30 -9.81 -1.14 1.88
C THR A 30 -9.47 0.24 2.42
N VAL A 31 -9.00 1.15 1.54
CA VAL A 31 -8.59 2.49 1.97
C VAL A 31 -9.79 3.34 2.39
N ILE A 32 -10.93 3.26 1.69
CA ILE A 32 -12.16 3.94 2.09
C ILE A 32 -12.60 3.44 3.47
N ASP A 33 -12.63 2.13 3.66
CA ASP A 33 -13.06 1.48 4.88
C ASP A 33 -12.19 1.86 6.08
N GLU A 34 -10.87 1.77 5.93
CA GLU A 34 -9.93 2.05 7.02
C GLU A 34 -9.93 3.53 7.40
N ILE A 35 -9.91 4.44 6.41
CA ILE A 35 -9.96 5.88 6.69
C ILE A 35 -11.31 6.23 7.36
N GLY A 36 -12.41 5.67 6.86
CA GLY A 36 -13.74 5.86 7.46
C GLY A 36 -13.81 5.34 8.90
N LYS A 37 -13.28 4.14 9.17
CA LYS A 37 -13.24 3.53 10.51
C LYS A 37 -12.36 4.30 11.49
N ILE A 38 -11.18 4.73 11.07
CA ILE A 38 -10.19 5.36 11.95
C ILE A 38 -10.53 6.83 12.21
N THR A 39 -10.94 7.57 11.18
CA THR A 39 -11.04 9.04 11.25
C THR A 39 -12.47 9.56 11.21
N GLY A 40 -13.45 8.74 10.80
CA GLY A 40 -14.82 9.20 10.57
C GLY A 40 -14.96 10.16 9.38
N MET A 41 -13.94 10.28 8.54
CA MET A 41 -13.96 11.10 7.33
C MET A 41 -14.52 10.31 6.15
N ASN A 42 -15.14 11.03 5.22
CA ASN A 42 -15.65 10.45 3.98
C ASN A 42 -14.57 10.57 2.88
N VAL A 43 -14.32 9.50 2.13
CA VAL A 43 -13.37 9.50 1.02
C VAL A 43 -14.15 9.38 -0.29
N PRO A 44 -14.55 10.50 -0.92
CA PRO A 44 -15.37 10.47 -2.13
C PRO A 44 -14.61 9.98 -3.37
N ARG A 45 -13.27 10.02 -3.35
CA ARG A 45 -12.44 9.69 -4.50
C ARG A 45 -11.10 9.11 -4.07
N ILE A 46 -10.69 8.03 -4.75
CA ILE A 46 -9.36 7.45 -4.66
C ILE A 46 -8.82 7.24 -6.07
N ASP A 47 -7.65 7.80 -6.33
CA ASP A 47 -6.93 7.59 -7.58
C ASP A 47 -5.78 6.59 -7.35
N VAL A 48 -5.84 5.44 -8.03
CA VAL A 48 -4.81 4.39 -7.96
C VAL A 48 -3.94 4.48 -9.21
N ILE A 49 -2.65 4.75 -9.02
CA ILE A 49 -1.67 4.92 -10.09
C ILE A 49 -0.70 3.74 -10.04
N VAL A 50 -0.74 2.92 -11.08
CA VAL A 50 0.25 1.85 -11.27
C VAL A 50 1.50 2.47 -11.89
N VAL A 51 2.58 2.49 -11.12
CA VAL A 51 3.85 3.14 -11.51
C VAL A 51 4.74 2.17 -12.28
N ASP A 52 4.78 0.90 -11.86
CA ASP A 52 5.62 -0.11 -12.50
C ASP A 52 5.05 -1.52 -12.29
N LEU A 53 5.58 -2.48 -13.06
CA LEU A 53 5.31 -3.91 -12.92
C LEU A 53 6.60 -4.66 -12.59
N GLU A 54 6.65 -5.31 -11.43
CA GLU A 54 7.75 -6.19 -11.07
C GLU A 54 7.39 -7.65 -11.38
N ALA A 55 8.25 -8.38 -12.09
CA ALA A 55 8.15 -9.84 -12.07
C ALA A 55 8.53 -10.31 -10.66
N GLU A 56 7.86 -11.35 -10.14
CA GLU A 56 8.29 -12.00 -8.88
C GLU A 56 9.79 -12.25 -8.97
N LYS A 57 10.57 -11.44 -8.25
CA LYS A 57 11.92 -11.84 -7.91
C LYS A 57 11.71 -12.98 -6.94
N GLU A 58 12.25 -14.15 -7.28
CA GLU A 58 12.46 -15.22 -6.30
C GLU A 58 12.95 -14.55 -5.03
N GLU A 59 12.19 -14.72 -3.95
CA GLU A 59 12.53 -14.17 -2.64
C GLU A 59 13.95 -14.65 -2.32
N GLU A 60 14.95 -13.77 -2.45
CA GLU A 60 16.20 -13.96 -1.73
C GLU A 60 15.83 -13.79 -0.26
N ASN A 61 15.51 -14.94 0.32
CA ASN A 61 15.28 -15.21 1.72
C ASN A 61 16.42 -14.59 2.53
N GLN A 62 16.29 -13.34 2.97
CA GLN A 62 17.16 -12.75 3.98
C GLN A 62 16.61 -13.16 5.35
N GLU A 63 16.74 -14.45 5.66
CA GLU A 63 16.81 -14.93 7.04
C GLU A 63 18.13 -14.43 7.65
N ASN A 64 18.01 -13.70 8.76
CA ASN A 64 18.94 -13.58 9.88
C ASN A 64 20.45 -13.40 9.64
N GLU A 65 20.97 -12.25 10.09
CA GLU A 65 22.07 -12.22 11.07
C GLU A 65 21.80 -11.11 12.11
N GLU A 66 21.22 -11.49 13.25
CA GLU A 66 21.51 -10.82 14.52
C GLU A 66 22.97 -11.19 14.89
N GLU A 67 23.89 -10.22 14.87
CA GLU A 67 25.09 -10.28 15.69
C GLU A 67 25.23 -8.96 16.46
N ASP A 68 24.95 -9.06 17.76
CA ASP A 68 25.46 -8.21 18.81
C ASP A 68 27.01 -8.13 18.72
N GLU A 69 27.56 -6.95 18.40
CA GLU A 69 28.91 -6.57 18.85
C GLU A 69 28.91 -5.15 19.42
N ASP A 70 28.77 -5.13 20.75
CA ASP A 70 29.35 -4.21 21.75
C ASP A 70 29.97 -2.89 21.24
N PRO A 71 29.41 -1.70 21.57
CA PRO A 71 30.05 -0.42 21.26
C PRO A 71 31.29 -0.20 22.14
N GLN A 72 32.45 -0.52 21.57
CA GLN A 72 33.80 -0.23 22.08
C GLN A 72 33.91 1.17 22.75
N LYS A 73 34.16 1.22 24.07
CA LYS A 73 35.19 2.08 24.68
C LYS A 73 35.55 1.73 26.13
#